data_AF-A0A2V8E4T6-F1
#
_entry.id   AF-A0A2V8E4T6-F1
#
_cell.length_a   1.000
_cell.length_b   1.000
_cell.length_c   1.000
_cell.angle_alpha   90.00
_cell.angle_beta   90.00
_cell.angle_gamma   90.00
#
_symmetry.space_group_name_H-M   'P 1'
#
loop_
_entity.id
_entity.type
_entity.pdbx_description
1 polymer ?
#
loop_
_entity_poly.entity_id
_entity_poly.type
_entity_poly.pdbx_seq_one_letter_code
_entity_poly.pdbx_strand_id
1 'polypeptide(L)'
;PSHLVAAAPLDPYWVSGQPLQLRQAAIDLRGTGPAPYPLRIRQSEAWLQQAERMLVDVEEWTGHGERTDRDYFFQKSALYLALLDLVPTSTLRTRTIESFVDFLHRKDDDNTNEPLWFAFLNRLLELSRGSDRPEILRAFDNAHNPSMTVYAQLERLVPVGAR
;
A
#
# COMPACT_ATOMS: atom_id res chain seq x y z
N PRO A 1 -18.39 39.27 15.64
CA PRO A 1 -17.92 38.95 14.28
C PRO A 1 -17.38 37.51 14.22
N SER A 2 -18.23 36.57 13.84
CA SER A 2 -17.87 35.14 13.76
C SER A 2 -17.23 34.87 12.40
N HIS A 3 -15.94 34.52 12.40
CA HIS A 3 -15.30 33.96 11.22
C HIS A 3 -15.87 32.55 11.00
N LEU A 4 -16.75 32.42 10.01
CA LEU A 4 -17.12 31.11 9.46
C LEU A 4 -15.84 30.52 8.85
N VAL A 5 -15.29 29.50 9.52
CA VAL A 5 -14.29 28.62 8.93
C VAL A 5 -14.96 28.01 7.70
N ALA A 6 -14.52 28.42 6.51
CA ALA A 6 -14.97 27.83 5.26
C ALA A 6 -14.77 26.31 5.37
N ALA A 7 -15.82 25.54 5.05
CA ALA A 7 -15.71 24.10 4.97
C ALA A 7 -14.55 23.77 4.03
N ALA A 8 -13.56 23.02 4.53
CA ALA A 8 -12.50 22.49 3.69
C ALA A 8 -13.17 21.73 2.52
N PRO A 9 -12.79 21.99 1.26
CA PRO A 9 -13.30 21.21 0.16
C PRO A 9 -13.09 19.72 0.46
N LEU A 10 -14.17 18.94 0.45
CA LEU A 10 -14.07 17.49 0.40
C LEU A 10 -13.58 17.15 -1.00
N ASP A 11 -12.27 17.12 -1.16
CA ASP A 11 -11.66 16.89 -2.47
C ASP A 11 -11.82 15.42 -2.87
N PRO A 12 -12.47 15.13 -3.99
CA PRO A 12 -12.68 13.75 -4.41
C PRO A 12 -11.33 13.15 -4.83
N TYR A 13 -10.96 12.00 -4.26
CA TYR A 13 -9.88 11.17 -4.80
C TYR A 13 -10.33 10.54 -6.13
N TRP A 14 -9.37 10.17 -6.99
CA TRP A 14 -9.61 9.34 -8.19
C TRP A 14 -10.43 10.03 -9.30
N VAL A 15 -10.16 11.30 -9.59
CA VAL A 15 -11.05 12.11 -10.44
C VAL A 15 -10.76 11.96 -11.94
N SER A 16 -9.49 11.80 -12.34
CA SER A 16 -9.14 11.77 -13.77
C SER A 16 -7.78 11.12 -14.05
N GLY A 17 -7.61 10.61 -15.28
CA GLY A 17 -6.32 10.10 -15.78
C GLY A 17 -5.91 8.75 -15.21
N GLN A 18 -4.60 8.59 -14.97
CA GLN A 18 -3.98 7.37 -14.46
C GLN A 18 -4.52 6.86 -13.10
N PRO A 19 -4.75 7.69 -12.06
CA PRO A 19 -5.31 7.19 -10.80
C PRO A 19 -6.67 6.51 -10.98
N LEU A 20 -7.54 7.06 -11.84
CA LEU A 20 -8.87 6.46 -12.11
C LEU A 20 -8.72 5.08 -12.76
N GLN A 21 -7.79 4.93 -13.70
CA GLN A 21 -7.50 3.64 -14.35
C GLN A 21 -6.95 2.62 -13.34
N LEU A 22 -6.01 3.04 -12.49
CA LEU A 22 -5.44 2.19 -11.44
C LEU A 22 -6.50 1.75 -10.42
N ARG A 23 -7.40 2.66 -10.03
CA ARG A 23 -8.54 2.32 -9.18
C ARG A 23 -9.46 1.32 -9.85
N GLN A 24 -9.76 1.50 -11.15
CA GLN A 24 -10.59 0.56 -11.88
C GLN A 24 -9.93 -0.81 -11.97
N ALA A 25 -8.61 -0.88 -12.22
CA ALA A 25 -7.86 -2.13 -12.21
C ALA A 25 -7.93 -2.83 -10.83
N ALA A 26 -7.84 -2.09 -9.73
CA ALA A 26 -8.06 -2.62 -8.38
C ALA A 26 -9.48 -3.18 -8.19
N ILE A 27 -10.51 -2.47 -8.68
CA ILE A 27 -11.91 -2.92 -8.62
C ILE A 27 -12.09 -4.21 -9.44
N ASP A 28 -11.51 -4.26 -10.63
CA ASP A 28 -11.60 -5.41 -11.52
C ASP A 28 -10.90 -6.64 -10.92
N LEU A 29 -9.72 -6.46 -10.31
CA LEU A 29 -9.00 -7.54 -9.62
C LEU A 29 -9.73 -8.05 -8.39
N ARG A 30 -10.36 -7.16 -7.63
CA ARG A 30 -11.22 -7.54 -6.51
C ARG A 30 -12.44 -8.31 -7.00
N GLY A 31 -13.01 -7.89 -8.13
CA GLY A 31 -14.34 -8.28 -8.57
C GLY A 31 -15.42 -7.33 -8.01
N THR A 32 -16.48 -7.14 -8.79
CA THR A 32 -17.59 -6.21 -8.50
C THR A 32 -18.61 -6.75 -7.50
N GLY A 33 -18.46 -8.00 -7.07
CA GLY A 33 -19.33 -8.64 -6.09
C GLY A 33 -19.15 -8.10 -4.67
N PRO A 34 -20.02 -8.52 -3.73
CA PRO A 34 -19.91 -8.11 -2.33
C PRO A 34 -18.59 -8.58 -1.69
N ALA A 35 -18.10 -9.75 -2.09
CA ALA A 35 -16.81 -10.30 -1.66
C ALA A 35 -15.79 -10.31 -2.81
N PRO A 36 -14.48 -10.27 -2.51
CA PRO A 36 -13.46 -10.47 -3.52
C PRO A 36 -13.58 -11.83 -4.22
N TYR A 37 -12.94 -11.97 -5.39
CA TYR A 37 -12.84 -13.26 -6.04
C TYR A 37 -12.29 -14.34 -5.08
N PRO A 38 -12.86 -15.56 -5.11
CA PRO A 38 -12.43 -16.63 -4.21
C PRO A 38 -10.99 -17.05 -4.52
N LEU A 39 -10.31 -17.65 -3.54
CA LEU A 39 -8.89 -18.01 -3.62
C LEU A 39 -8.54 -18.80 -4.89
N ARG A 40 -9.38 -19.76 -5.29
CA ARG A 40 -9.20 -20.56 -6.52
C ARG A 40 -9.04 -19.72 -7.79
N ILE A 41 -9.72 -18.57 -7.86
CA ILE A 41 -9.63 -17.65 -9.00
C ILE A 41 -8.37 -16.78 -8.84
N ARG A 42 -8.08 -16.30 -7.63
CA ARG A 42 -6.89 -15.50 -7.34
C ARG A 42 -5.57 -16.27 -7.47
N GLN A 43 -5.62 -17.60 -7.49
CA GLN A 43 -4.50 -18.48 -7.79
C GLN A 43 -4.41 -18.87 -9.28
N SER A 44 -5.37 -18.46 -10.11
CA SER A 44 -5.29 -18.71 -11.55
C SER A 44 -4.23 -17.82 -12.19
N GLU A 45 -3.56 -18.36 -13.21
CA GLU A 45 -2.52 -17.64 -13.95
C GLU A 45 -3.05 -16.32 -14.53
N ALA A 46 -4.25 -16.34 -15.12
CA ALA A 46 -4.86 -15.14 -15.71
C ALA A 46 -5.05 -14.02 -14.67
N TRP A 47 -5.50 -14.35 -13.46
CA TRP A 47 -5.67 -13.37 -12.40
C TRP A 47 -4.31 -12.85 -11.90
N LEU A 48 -3.33 -13.74 -11.70
CA LEU A 48 -1.98 -13.35 -11.26
C LEU A 48 -1.29 -12.45 -12.29
N GLN A 49 -1.42 -12.73 -13.59
CA GLN A 49 -0.91 -11.88 -14.66
C GLN A 49 -1.59 -10.49 -14.69
N GLN A 50 -2.87 -10.40 -14.31
CA GLN A 50 -3.56 -9.12 -14.20
C GLN A 50 -3.07 -8.34 -12.97
N ALA A 51 -2.86 -9.02 -11.84
CA ALA A 51 -2.34 -8.40 -10.62
C ALA A 51 -0.90 -7.92 -10.79
N GLU A 52 -0.07 -8.67 -11.53
CA GLU A 52 1.28 -8.26 -11.87
C GLU A 52 1.31 -7.02 -12.76
N ARG A 53 0.44 -6.95 -13.77
CA ARG A 53 0.29 -5.75 -14.61
C ARG A 53 -0.11 -4.54 -13.76
N MET A 54 -1.09 -4.70 -12.87
CA MET A 54 -1.47 -3.62 -11.96
C MET A 54 -0.29 -3.18 -11.07
N LEU A 55 0.49 -4.12 -10.53
CA LEU A 55 1.67 -3.77 -9.73
C LEU A 55 2.67 -2.92 -10.53
N VAL A 56 2.95 -3.29 -11.78
CA VAL A 56 3.80 -2.50 -12.68
C VAL A 56 3.24 -1.10 -12.90
N ASP A 57 1.93 -0.99 -13.21
CA ASP A 57 1.28 0.31 -13.42
C ASP A 57 1.35 1.19 -12.16
N VAL A 58 1.22 0.59 -10.97
CA VAL A 58 1.36 1.28 -9.67
C VAL A 58 2.80 1.74 -9.47
N GLU A 59 3.79 0.88 -9.75
CA GLU A 59 5.22 1.18 -9.63
C GLU A 59 5.62 2.39 -10.48
N GLU A 60 5.22 2.36 -11.75
CA GLU A 60 5.51 3.38 -12.76
C GLU A 60 4.76 4.70 -12.51
N TRP A 61 3.66 4.67 -11.76
CA TRP A 61 2.90 5.89 -11.49
C TRP A 61 3.68 6.86 -10.58
N THR A 62 4.00 8.03 -11.12
CA THR A 62 4.82 9.07 -10.47
C THR A 62 4.02 10.15 -9.74
N GLY A 63 2.68 10.11 -9.80
CA GLY A 63 1.83 11.17 -9.25
C GLY A 63 1.74 12.41 -10.14
N HIS A 64 2.29 12.38 -11.35
CA HIS A 64 2.13 13.47 -12.30
C HIS A 64 0.64 13.73 -12.59
N GLY A 65 0.20 14.97 -12.41
CA GLY A 65 -1.20 15.37 -12.56
C GLY A 65 -2.03 15.25 -11.27
N GLU A 66 -1.48 14.70 -10.19
CA GLU A 66 -2.11 14.79 -8.87
C GLU A 66 -2.03 16.21 -8.33
N ARG A 67 -3.07 16.61 -7.60
CA ARG A 67 -3.19 17.97 -7.08
C ARG A 67 -2.21 18.26 -5.95
N THR A 68 -1.93 17.26 -5.12
CA THR A 68 -1.00 17.36 -4.00
C THR A 68 -0.16 16.09 -3.87
N ASP A 69 1.06 16.21 -3.35
CA ASP A 69 1.90 15.03 -3.07
C ASP A 69 1.25 14.11 -2.02
N ARG A 70 0.48 14.70 -1.08
CA ARG A 70 -0.30 13.95 -0.09
C ARG A 70 -1.36 13.06 -0.74
N ASP A 71 -2.09 13.57 -1.73
CA ASP A 71 -3.12 12.80 -2.45
C ASP A 71 -2.48 11.64 -3.22
N TYR A 72 -1.35 11.90 -3.90
CA TYR A 72 -0.55 10.87 -4.55
C TYR A 72 -0.09 9.80 -3.56
N PHE A 73 0.51 10.22 -2.45
CA PHE A 73 1.04 9.32 -1.44
C PHE A 73 -0.04 8.42 -0.84
N PHE A 74 -1.20 9.00 -0.50
CA PHE A 74 -2.36 8.24 -0.02
C PHE A 74 -2.85 7.24 -1.06
N GLN A 75 -3.12 7.69 -2.29
CA GLN A 75 -3.69 6.85 -3.33
C GLN A 75 -2.77 5.71 -3.74
N LYS A 76 -1.47 5.97 -3.93
CA LYS A 76 -0.49 4.93 -4.29
C LYS A 76 -0.33 3.90 -3.18
N SER A 77 -0.27 4.34 -1.91
CA SER A 77 -0.24 3.44 -0.76
C SER A 77 -1.51 2.60 -0.65
N ALA A 78 -2.69 3.18 -0.93
CA ALA A 78 -3.95 2.45 -0.94
C ALA A 78 -3.99 1.35 -2.02
N LEU A 79 -3.37 1.57 -3.18
CA LEU A 79 -3.27 0.56 -4.24
C LEU A 79 -2.33 -0.59 -3.86
N TYR A 80 -1.20 -0.29 -3.22
CA TYR A 80 -0.34 -1.33 -2.67
C TYR A 80 -1.06 -2.18 -1.63
N LEU A 81 -1.80 -1.56 -0.70
CA LEU A 81 -2.61 -2.29 0.28
C LEU A 81 -3.71 -3.12 -0.40
N ALA A 82 -4.39 -2.60 -1.41
CA ALA A 82 -5.39 -3.36 -2.16
C ALA A 82 -4.77 -4.62 -2.81
N LEU A 83 -3.56 -4.50 -3.38
CA LEU A 83 -2.82 -5.65 -3.89
C LEU A 83 -2.46 -6.62 -2.75
N LEU A 84 -1.99 -6.14 -1.60
CA LEU A 84 -1.69 -6.99 -0.45
C LEU A 84 -2.93 -7.61 0.21
N ASP A 85 -4.13 -7.07 0.04
CA ASP A 85 -5.35 -7.73 0.52
C ASP A 85 -5.81 -8.83 -0.46
N LEU A 86 -5.47 -8.70 -1.74
CA LEU A 86 -5.96 -9.57 -2.81
C LEU A 86 -4.97 -10.65 -3.26
N VAL A 87 -3.67 -10.38 -3.31
CA VAL A 87 -2.70 -11.33 -3.85
C VAL A 87 -2.45 -12.46 -2.84
N PRO A 88 -2.67 -13.73 -3.18
CA PRO A 88 -2.37 -14.84 -2.27
C PRO A 88 -0.86 -14.94 -2.02
N THR A 89 -0.46 -15.68 -0.97
CA THR A 89 0.96 -15.96 -0.69
C THR A 89 1.65 -16.51 -1.94
N SER A 90 2.60 -15.74 -2.46
CA SER A 90 3.26 -15.96 -3.75
C SER A 90 4.46 -15.02 -3.90
N THR A 91 5.30 -15.26 -4.91
CA THR A 91 6.40 -14.34 -5.27
C THR A 91 5.89 -12.95 -5.64
N LEU A 92 4.72 -12.85 -6.28
CA LEU A 92 4.08 -11.56 -6.58
C LEU A 92 3.78 -10.79 -5.30
N ARG A 93 3.25 -11.48 -4.26
CA ARG A 93 3.01 -10.86 -2.95
C ARG A 93 4.30 -10.31 -2.33
N THR A 94 5.38 -11.09 -2.37
CA THR A 94 6.70 -10.67 -1.87
C THR A 94 7.19 -9.42 -2.60
N ARG A 95 7.10 -9.37 -3.94
CA ARG A 95 7.46 -8.19 -4.72
C ARG A 95 6.60 -6.98 -4.37
N THR A 96 5.29 -7.17 -4.17
CA THR A 96 4.40 -6.07 -3.74
C THR A 96 4.83 -5.49 -2.39
N ILE A 97 5.22 -6.34 -1.43
CA ILE A 97 5.75 -5.91 -0.12
C ILE A 97 7.03 -5.08 -0.31
N GLU A 98 8.00 -5.61 -1.05
CA GLU A 98 9.28 -4.94 -1.31
C GLU A 98 9.06 -3.56 -1.97
N SER A 99 8.27 -3.53 -3.04
CA SER A 99 7.92 -2.32 -3.78
C SER A 99 7.22 -1.26 -2.92
N PHE A 100 6.31 -1.70 -2.03
CA PHE A 100 5.62 -0.78 -1.12
C PHE A 100 6.56 -0.22 -0.05
N VAL A 101 7.43 -1.06 0.52
CA VAL A 101 8.44 -0.62 1.49
C VAL A 101 9.40 0.38 0.86
N ASP A 102 9.88 0.11 -0.36
CA ASP A 102 10.75 1.03 -1.10
C ASP A 102 10.04 2.35 -1.44
N PHE A 103 8.73 2.32 -1.69
CA PHE A 103 7.94 3.54 -1.86
C PHE A 103 7.82 4.34 -0.56
N LEU A 104 7.53 3.69 0.58
CA LEU A 104 7.48 4.35 1.88
C LEU A 104 8.85 4.92 2.27
N HIS A 105 9.94 4.19 2.03
CA HIS A 105 11.29 4.67 2.31
C HIS A 105 11.59 5.97 1.57
N ARG A 106 11.29 6.03 0.26
CA ARG A 106 11.49 7.24 -0.56
C ARG A 106 10.60 8.42 -0.15
N LYS A 107 9.55 8.18 0.65
CA LYS A 107 8.62 9.20 1.13
C LYS A 107 8.85 9.62 2.58
N ASP A 108 9.79 8.98 3.29
CA ASP A 108 10.14 9.34 4.67
C ASP A 108 10.83 10.72 4.77
N ASP A 109 11.51 11.16 3.71
CA ASP A 109 12.21 12.45 3.67
C ASP A 109 11.25 13.66 3.65
N ASP A 110 9.95 13.45 3.41
CA ASP A 110 8.93 14.52 3.37
C ASP A 110 8.14 14.58 4.68
N ASN A 111 8.63 15.44 5.60
CA ASN A 111 8.04 15.68 6.92
C ASN A 111 6.56 16.14 6.89
N THR A 112 6.07 16.60 5.73
CA THR A 112 4.69 17.08 5.59
C THR A 112 3.64 15.96 5.69
N ASN A 113 4.04 14.71 5.43
CA ASN A 113 3.15 13.55 5.39
C ASN A 113 3.41 12.53 6.52
N GLU A 114 4.18 12.90 7.53
CA GLU A 114 4.62 12.02 8.63
C GLU A 114 3.46 11.20 9.26
N PRO A 115 2.29 11.78 9.63
CA PRO A 115 1.20 11.00 10.20
C PRO A 115 0.66 9.93 9.25
N LEU A 116 0.61 10.24 7.95
CA LEU A 116 0.13 9.32 6.92
C LEU A 116 1.16 8.22 6.66
N TRP A 117 2.44 8.57 6.67
CA TRP A 117 3.54 7.62 6.53
C TRP A 117 3.52 6.60 7.66
N PHE A 118 3.39 7.05 8.91
CA PHE A 118 3.27 6.16 10.06
C PHE A 118 2.01 5.28 10.00
N ALA A 119 0.89 5.77 9.47
CA ALA A 119 -0.31 4.96 9.31
C ALA A 119 -0.07 3.75 8.37
N PHE A 120 0.62 3.97 7.25
CA PHE A 120 0.94 2.89 6.31
C PHE A 120 2.05 1.95 6.82
N LEU A 121 3.05 2.49 7.54
CA LEU A 121 4.05 1.67 8.23
C LEU A 121 3.38 0.74 9.25
N ASN A 122 2.48 1.28 10.09
CA ASN A 122 1.72 0.49 11.06
C ASN A 122 0.87 -0.59 10.39
N ARG A 123 0.30 -0.31 9.21
CA ARG A 123 -0.44 -1.32 8.46
C ARG A 123 0.45 -2.49 8.00
N LEU A 124 1.68 -2.22 7.57
CA LEU A 124 2.66 -3.27 7.27
C LEU A 124 3.08 -4.03 8.54
N LEU A 125 3.25 -3.35 9.67
CA LEU A 125 3.53 -4.01 10.95
C LEU A 125 2.39 -4.93 11.38
N GLU A 126 1.13 -4.54 11.19
CA GLU A 126 -0.03 -5.42 11.42
C GLU A 126 0.02 -6.67 10.55
N LEU A 127 0.33 -6.52 9.25
CA LEU A 127 0.49 -7.66 8.33
C LEU A 127 1.66 -8.57 8.74
N SER A 128 2.72 -8.00 9.32
CA SER A 128 3.88 -8.75 9.83
C SER A 128 3.57 -9.63 11.06
N ARG A 129 2.35 -9.56 11.59
CA ARG A 129 1.87 -10.48 12.64
C ARG A 129 1.30 -11.78 12.07
N GLY A 130 1.06 -11.82 10.76
CA GLY A 130 0.55 -12.97 10.03
C GLY A 130 1.62 -13.70 9.23
N SER A 131 1.21 -14.25 8.09
CA SER A 131 2.08 -15.03 7.19
C SER A 131 3.19 -14.22 6.53
N ASP A 132 3.04 -12.89 6.44
CA ASP A 132 3.95 -12.01 5.72
C ASP A 132 5.12 -11.51 6.58
N ARG A 133 5.20 -11.98 7.83
CA ARG A 133 6.23 -11.59 8.80
C ARG A 133 7.65 -11.65 8.22
N PRO A 134 8.13 -12.77 7.64
CA PRO A 134 9.51 -12.83 7.20
C PRO A 134 9.79 -11.89 6.03
N GLU A 135 8.84 -11.71 5.11
CA GLU A 135 8.99 -10.83 3.95
C GLU A 135 9.02 -9.36 4.36
N ILE A 136 8.11 -8.92 5.24
CA ILE A 136 8.01 -7.53 5.68
C ILE A 136 9.26 -7.13 6.49
N LEU A 137 9.68 -7.97 7.44
CA LEU A 137 10.85 -7.67 8.27
C LEU A 137 12.14 -7.65 7.43
N ARG A 138 12.25 -8.53 6.42
CA ARG A 138 13.36 -8.51 5.47
C ARG A 138 13.34 -7.25 4.61
N ALA A 139 12.17 -6.84 4.11
CA ALA A 139 12.03 -5.62 3.33
C ALA A 139 12.41 -4.37 4.16
N PHE A 140 12.00 -4.31 5.43
CA PHE A 140 12.36 -3.20 6.33
C PHE A 140 13.87 -3.10 6.57
N ASP A 141 14.56 -4.21 6.79
CA ASP A 141 16.02 -4.21 6.92
C ASP A 141 16.69 -3.74 5.62
N ASN A 142 16.20 -4.21 4.47
CA ASN A 142 16.75 -3.88 3.15
C ASN A 142 16.49 -2.42 2.73
N ALA A 143 15.48 -1.76 3.31
CA ALA A 143 15.20 -0.36 3.04
C ALA A 143 16.26 0.59 3.62
N HIS A 144 17.11 0.12 4.55
CA HIS A 144 18.11 0.92 5.25
C HIS A 144 17.55 2.20 5.92
N ASN A 145 16.25 2.23 6.18
CA ASN A 145 15.59 3.31 6.89
C ASN A 145 15.70 3.06 8.42
N PRO A 146 16.21 4.02 9.23
CA PRO A 146 16.40 3.81 10.66
C PRO A 146 15.12 3.44 11.41
N SER A 147 14.01 4.14 11.10
CA SER A 147 12.71 3.89 11.73
C SER A 147 12.22 2.48 11.40
N MET A 148 12.21 2.09 10.12
CA MET A 148 11.81 0.74 9.71
C MET A 148 12.68 -0.35 10.33
N THR A 149 13.99 -0.13 10.41
CA THR A 149 14.95 -1.07 11.04
C THR A 149 14.64 -1.28 12.52
N VAL A 150 14.41 -0.18 13.26
CA VAL A 150 14.04 -0.25 14.68
C VAL A 150 12.74 -1.03 14.86
N TYR A 151 11.71 -0.74 14.05
CA TYR A 151 10.46 -1.48 14.14
C TYR A 151 10.61 -2.96 13.78
N ALA A 152 11.44 -3.30 12.79
CA ALA A 152 11.72 -4.69 12.44
C ALA A 152 12.39 -5.44 13.59
N GLN A 153 13.36 -4.79 14.26
CA GLN A 153 14.01 -5.36 15.45
C GLN A 153 13.04 -5.53 16.61
N LEU A 154 12.20 -4.53 16.89
CA LEU A 154 11.18 -4.60 17.94
C LEU A 154 10.18 -5.72 17.67
N GLU A 155 9.66 -5.83 16.45
CA GLU A 155 8.71 -6.90 16.11
C GLU A 155 9.33 -8.28 16.30
N ARG A 156 10.61 -8.48 15.96
CA ARG A 156 11.32 -9.77 16.19
C ARG A 156 11.39 -10.16 17.67
N LEU A 157 11.47 -9.19 18.57
CA LEU A 157 11.52 -9.42 20.02
C LEU A 157 10.14 -9.75 20.60
N VAL A 158 9.05 -9.37 19.92
CA VAL A 158 7.69 -9.71 20.34
C VAL A 158 7.35 -11.14 19.86
N PRO A 159 6.97 -12.06 20.76
CA PRO A 159 6.53 -13.40 20.37
C PRO A 159 5.28 -13.29 19.48
N VAL A 160 5.26 -14.05 18.39
CA VAL A 160 4.06 -14.19 17.53
C VAL A 160 2.91 -14.72 18.40
N GLY A 161 1.92 -13.87 18.70
CA GLY A 161 0.76 -14.21 19.53
C GLY A 161 0.75 -13.65 20.97
N ALA A 162 1.70 -12.79 21.36
CA ALA A 162 1.75 -12.22 22.72
C ALA A 162 0.88 -10.96 22.96
N ARG A 163 -0.04 -10.61 22.05
CA ARG A 163 -1.00 -9.51 22.25
C ARG A 163 -2.34 -9.81 21.58
#